data_AF-A0A517WFI7-F1
#
_entry.id   AF-A0A517WFI7-F1
#
_cell.length_a   1.000
_cell.length_b   1.000
_cell.length_c   1.000
_cell.angle_alpha   90.00
_cell.angle_beta   90.00
_cell.angle_gamma   90.00
#
_symmetry.space_group_name_H-M   'P 1'
#
loop_
_entity.id
_entity.type
_entity.pdbx_description
1 polymer ?
#
loop_
_entity_poly.entity_id
_entity_poly.type
_entity_poly.pdbx_seq_one_letter_code
_entity_poly.pdbx_strand_id
1 'polypeptide(L)'
;MKWIVPRVRNVRRILPYLLFGAVLGGLYGMLHDQISYTISREYFTDFKFHQFQYADFHLSERLYVGIIGFLATWWVGLFSGWFLARMRFNSDDLQTARRDILQGFAIIFCFAIGAGILGGVAGYLNYYVFDSQEFLDFERQFSGTTLKRFAIVGTIHNSGYAGGLVGLIVAVFLLKRKMKQRLSDVER
;
A
#
# COMPACT_ATOMS: atom_id res chain seq x y z
N MET A 1 24.26 -2.09 19.62
CA MET A 1 23.90 -1.29 18.41
C MET A 1 24.42 -1.81 17.07
N LYS A 2 25.22 -2.90 16.99
CA LYS A 2 25.67 -3.50 15.70
C LYS A 2 24.57 -4.27 14.92
N TRP A 3 23.36 -4.40 15.48
CA TRP A 3 22.25 -5.19 14.95
C TRP A 3 21.16 -4.38 14.25
N ILE A 4 21.21 -3.05 14.36
CA ILE A 4 20.17 -2.16 13.80
C ILE A 4 20.52 -1.74 12.36
N VAL A 5 21.81 -1.77 12.00
CA VAL A 5 22.28 -1.44 10.66
C VAL A 5 23.02 -2.65 10.09
N PRO A 6 22.34 -3.52 9.31
CA PRO A 6 23.02 -4.57 8.56
C PRO A 6 24.04 -3.90 7.64
N ARG A 7 25.27 -4.42 7.59
CA ARG A 7 26.28 -3.98 6.62
C ARG A 7 25.78 -4.35 5.23
N VAL A 8 25.16 -3.40 4.53
CA VAL A 8 24.79 -3.58 3.13
C VAL A 8 26.10 -3.60 2.35
N ARG A 9 26.61 -4.80 2.06
CA ARG A 9 27.89 -4.99 1.34
C ARG A 9 27.85 -4.38 -0.06
N ASN A 10 26.66 -4.21 -0.65
CA ASN A 10 26.51 -3.60 -1.97
C ASN A 10 25.14 -2.91 -2.16
N VAL A 11 25.02 -1.65 -1.73
CA VAL A 11 23.78 -0.84 -1.80
C VAL A 11 23.25 -0.74 -3.23
N ARG A 12 24.14 -0.79 -4.24
CA ARG A 12 23.74 -0.76 -5.66
C ARG A 12 22.82 -1.93 -6.05
N ARG A 13 22.92 -3.08 -5.36
CA ARG A 13 22.06 -4.25 -5.61
C ARG A 13 20.64 -4.09 -5.06
N ILE A 14 20.43 -3.14 -4.15
CA ILE A 14 19.11 -2.85 -3.57
C ILE A 14 18.27 -1.99 -4.52
N LEU A 15 18.92 -1.09 -5.27
CA LEU A 15 18.24 -0.09 -6.12
C LEU A 15 17.17 -0.67 -7.07
N PRO A 16 17.41 -1.79 -7.80
CA PRO A 16 16.38 -2.36 -8.67
C PRO A 16 15.10 -2.74 -7.93
N TYR A 17 15.20 -3.15 -6.66
CA TYR A 17 14.04 -3.57 -5.86
C TYR A 17 13.27 -2.38 -5.27
N LEU A 18 13.94 -1.25 -5.05
CA LEU A 18 13.27 0.01 -4.68
C LEU A 18 12.45 0.52 -5.85
N LEU A 19 13.06 0.56 -7.04
CA LEU A 19 12.38 1.00 -8.26
C LEU A 19 11.23 0.06 -8.60
N PHE A 20 11.46 -1.26 -8.53
CA PHE A 20 10.40 -2.25 -8.70
C PHE A 20 9.26 -2.07 -7.69
N GLY A 21 9.60 -1.89 -6.41
CA GLY A 21 8.61 -1.61 -5.37
C GLY A 21 7.83 -0.33 -5.63
N ALA A 22 8.50 0.75 -6.01
CA ALA A 22 7.88 2.03 -6.33
C ALA A 22 6.89 1.92 -7.48
N VAL A 23 7.30 1.28 -8.58
CA VAL A 23 6.44 1.05 -9.75
C VAL A 23 5.26 0.17 -9.38
N LEU A 24 5.47 -0.94 -8.66
CA LEU A 24 4.38 -1.82 -8.24
C LEU A 24 3.39 -1.11 -7.31
N GLY A 25 3.89 -0.39 -6.31
CA GLY A 25 3.05 0.37 -5.37
C GLY A 25 2.22 1.43 -6.10
N GLY A 26 2.85 2.16 -7.02
CA GLY A 26 2.18 3.17 -7.84
C GLY A 26 1.14 2.59 -8.80
N LEU A 27 1.46 1.49 -9.50
CA LEU A 27 0.51 0.80 -10.38
C LEU A 27 -0.70 0.26 -9.60
N TYR A 28 -0.47 -0.26 -8.40
CA TYR A 28 -1.55 -0.65 -7.50
C TYR A 28 -2.44 0.53 -7.14
N GLY A 29 -1.87 1.66 -6.71
CA GLY A 29 -2.64 2.85 -6.37
C GLY A 29 -3.44 3.37 -7.56
N MET A 30 -2.84 3.40 -8.75
CA MET A 30 -3.52 3.78 -9.99
C MET A 30 -4.76 2.92 -10.26
N LEU A 31 -4.63 1.58 -10.15
CA LEU A 31 -5.75 0.66 -10.38
C LEU A 31 -6.80 0.72 -9.26
N HIS A 32 -6.34 0.77 -8.01
CA HIS A 32 -7.18 0.88 -6.83
C HIS A 32 -8.07 2.12 -6.90
N ASP A 33 -7.50 3.26 -7.30
CA ASP A 33 -8.22 4.52 -7.36
C ASP A 33 -9.24 4.57 -8.50
N GLN A 34 -9.06 3.81 -9.59
CA GLN A 34 -10.12 3.66 -10.59
C GLN A 34 -11.38 2.99 -10.02
N ILE A 35 -11.19 2.02 -9.12
CA ILE A 35 -12.29 1.33 -8.44
C ILE A 35 -12.95 2.29 -7.44
N SER A 36 -12.15 2.92 -6.58
CA SER A 36 -12.64 3.91 -5.61
C SER A 36 -13.39 5.06 -6.26
N TYR A 37 -12.91 5.56 -7.39
CA TYR A 37 -13.55 6.64 -8.15
C TYR A 37 -14.94 6.25 -8.67
N THR A 38 -15.13 4.97 -8.98
CA THR A 38 -16.43 4.44 -9.40
C THR A 38 -17.41 4.35 -8.21
N ILE A 39 -16.91 4.25 -6.98
CA ILE A 39 -17.73 4.21 -5.75
C ILE A 39 -18.12 5.62 -5.30
N SER A 40 -17.16 6.56 -5.27
CA SER A 40 -17.41 7.97 -4.97
C SER A 40 -16.52 8.84 -5.85
N ARG A 41 -17.15 9.63 -6.72
CA ARG A 41 -16.46 10.64 -7.53
C ARG A 41 -16.03 11.82 -6.66
N GLU A 42 -16.87 12.18 -5.70
CA GLU A 42 -16.74 13.32 -4.79
C GLU A 42 -15.51 13.16 -3.88
N TYR A 43 -15.17 11.91 -3.50
CA TYR A 43 -13.92 11.62 -2.82
C TYR A 43 -12.68 12.12 -3.59
N PHE A 44 -12.76 12.14 -4.92
CA PHE A 44 -11.67 12.64 -5.75
C PHE A 44 -11.84 14.12 -6.08
N THR A 45 -12.97 14.53 -6.63
CA THR A 45 -13.17 15.91 -7.11
C THR A 45 -13.07 16.94 -5.99
N ASP A 46 -13.57 16.61 -4.81
CA ASP A 46 -13.74 17.57 -3.72
C ASP A 46 -12.73 17.38 -2.58
N PHE A 47 -11.88 16.36 -2.67
CA PHE A 47 -10.81 16.11 -1.68
C PHE A 47 -9.46 15.84 -2.35
N LYS A 48 -9.30 14.71 -3.07
CA LYS A 48 -7.98 14.36 -3.63
C LYS A 48 -7.48 15.35 -4.69
N PHE A 49 -8.34 15.90 -5.53
CA PHE A 49 -7.93 16.85 -6.57
C PHE A 49 -7.33 18.11 -5.98
N HIS A 50 -7.90 18.61 -4.87
CA HIS A 50 -7.32 19.73 -4.13
C HIS A 50 -5.99 19.36 -3.47
N GLN A 51 -5.86 18.14 -2.92
CA GLN A 51 -4.61 17.66 -2.33
C GLN A 51 -3.48 17.52 -3.37
N PHE A 52 -3.81 17.14 -4.60
CA PHE A 52 -2.85 16.85 -5.67
C PHE A 52 -2.84 17.89 -6.78
N GLN A 53 -3.37 19.09 -6.55
CA GLN A 53 -3.49 20.18 -7.53
C GLN A 53 -2.19 20.50 -8.29
N TYR A 54 -1.03 20.24 -7.67
CA TYR A 54 0.29 20.41 -8.30
C TYR A 54 0.56 19.42 -9.46
N ALA A 55 -0.23 18.36 -9.57
CA ALA A 55 -0.15 17.32 -10.59
C ALA A 55 -1.35 17.33 -11.53
N ASP A 56 -2.12 18.43 -11.56
CA ASP A 56 -3.21 18.62 -12.51
C ASP A 56 -2.65 19.06 -13.87
N PHE A 57 -2.64 18.13 -14.82
CA PHE A 57 -2.22 18.37 -16.20
C PHE A 57 -3.40 18.66 -17.14
N HIS A 58 -4.58 18.98 -16.60
CA HIS A 58 -5.83 19.21 -17.34
C HIS A 58 -6.22 18.01 -18.21
N LEU A 59 -5.94 16.81 -17.72
CA LEU A 59 -6.31 15.54 -18.34
C LEU A 59 -7.74 15.14 -17.94
N SER A 60 -8.27 14.08 -18.56
CA SER A 60 -9.55 13.53 -18.13
C SER A 60 -9.50 13.07 -16.66
N GLU A 61 -10.62 13.18 -15.96
CA GLU A 61 -10.69 12.87 -14.52
C GLU A 61 -10.16 11.46 -14.22
N ARG A 62 -10.46 10.45 -15.05
CA ARG A 62 -9.97 9.09 -14.84
C ARG A 62 -8.45 8.98 -14.96
N LEU A 63 -7.83 9.72 -15.88
CA LEU A 63 -6.37 9.76 -15.97
C LEU A 63 -5.77 10.47 -14.76
N TYR A 64 -6.38 11.59 -14.33
CA TYR A 64 -5.92 12.33 -13.17
C TYR A 64 -6.03 11.51 -11.87
N VAL A 65 -7.15 10.81 -11.67
CA VAL A 65 -7.34 9.81 -10.60
C VAL A 65 -6.23 8.75 -10.63
N GLY A 66 -5.86 8.27 -11.81
CA GLY A 66 -4.77 7.30 -11.96
C GLY A 66 -3.40 7.86 -11.53
N ILE A 67 -3.11 9.11 -11.91
CA ILE A 67 -1.89 9.83 -11.50
C ILE A 67 -1.86 10.04 -9.99
N ILE A 68 -2.98 10.48 -9.40
CA ILE A 68 -3.14 10.64 -7.95
C ILE A 68 -2.87 9.32 -7.24
N GLY A 69 -3.51 8.23 -7.70
CA GLY A 69 -3.31 6.91 -7.14
C GLY A 69 -1.84 6.49 -7.18
N PHE A 70 -1.15 6.70 -8.30
CA PHE A 70 0.28 6.45 -8.39
C PHE A 70 1.08 7.27 -7.39
N LEU A 71 0.87 8.60 -7.34
CA LEU A 71 1.58 9.53 -6.47
C LEU A 71 1.32 9.25 -4.97
N ALA A 72 0.12 8.78 -4.64
CA ALA A 72 -0.28 8.45 -3.28
C ALA A 72 0.38 7.18 -2.73
N THR A 73 0.81 6.24 -3.57
CA THR A 73 1.24 4.89 -3.12
C THR A 73 2.63 4.46 -3.57
N TRP A 74 3.26 5.08 -4.57
CA TRP A 74 4.60 4.67 -5.04
C TRP A 74 5.64 4.65 -3.91
N TRP A 75 5.61 5.63 -3.01
CA TRP A 75 6.56 5.73 -1.90
C TRP A 75 6.40 4.57 -0.90
N VAL A 76 5.18 4.07 -0.69
CA VAL A 76 4.93 2.88 0.15
C VAL A 76 5.64 1.66 -0.42
N GLY A 77 5.54 1.48 -1.74
CA GLY A 77 6.21 0.41 -2.47
C GLY A 77 7.75 0.55 -2.41
N LEU A 78 8.26 1.78 -2.52
CA LEU A 78 9.68 2.08 -2.37
C LEU A 78 10.19 1.67 -0.97
N PHE A 79 9.51 2.08 0.10
CA PHE A 79 9.90 1.73 1.47
C PHE A 79 9.82 0.21 1.70
N SER A 80 8.78 -0.44 1.20
CA SER A 80 8.63 -1.90 1.26
C SER A 80 9.81 -2.60 0.58
N GLY A 81 10.18 -2.16 -0.63
CA GLY A 81 11.34 -2.67 -1.35
C GLY A 81 12.64 -2.48 -0.58
N TRP A 82 12.82 -1.33 0.07
CA TRP A 82 13.98 -1.05 0.92
C TRP A 82 14.11 -2.02 2.09
N PHE A 83 13.03 -2.25 2.86
CA PHE A 83 13.06 -3.18 3.99
C PHE A 83 13.31 -4.62 3.55
N LEU A 84 12.60 -5.09 2.52
CA LEU A 84 12.73 -6.46 2.01
C LEU A 84 14.13 -6.72 1.42
N ALA A 85 14.64 -5.80 0.60
CA ALA A 85 15.95 -5.95 -0.03
C ALA A 85 17.07 -5.93 1.02
N ARG A 86 17.02 -5.01 1.98
CA ARG A 86 18.02 -4.92 3.06
C ARG A 86 18.13 -6.23 3.84
N MET A 87 17.04 -6.95 4.03
CA MET A 87 17.07 -8.24 4.73
C MET A 87 17.78 -9.35 3.95
N ARG A 88 17.65 -9.40 2.62
CA ARG A 88 18.18 -10.50 1.81
C ARG A 88 19.59 -10.26 1.26
N PHE A 89 20.01 -9.01 1.05
CA PHE A 89 21.33 -8.71 0.47
C PHE A 89 22.51 -8.84 1.44
N ASN A 90 22.31 -9.51 2.59
CA ASN A 90 23.40 -9.98 3.44
C ASN A 90 23.85 -11.42 3.11
N SER A 91 23.25 -12.05 2.09
CA SER A 91 23.54 -13.43 1.65
C SER A 91 23.97 -13.44 0.17
N ASP A 92 24.94 -14.27 -0.18
CA ASP A 92 25.54 -14.30 -1.53
C ASP A 92 24.62 -14.93 -2.62
N ASP A 93 23.51 -15.57 -2.22
CA ASP A 93 22.53 -16.17 -3.15
C ASP A 93 21.48 -15.17 -3.65
N LEU A 94 21.72 -14.64 -4.85
CA LEU A 94 20.86 -13.67 -5.53
C LEU A 94 19.50 -14.25 -5.98
N GLN A 95 19.44 -15.52 -6.41
CA GLN A 95 18.20 -16.11 -6.91
C GLN A 95 17.19 -16.27 -5.77
N THR A 96 17.66 -16.80 -4.65
CA THR A 96 16.80 -16.97 -3.47
C THR A 96 16.46 -15.62 -2.84
N ALA A 97 17.35 -14.62 -2.88
CA ALA A 97 17.04 -13.26 -2.47
C ALA A 97 15.88 -12.67 -3.29
N ARG A 98 15.92 -12.80 -4.62
CA ARG A 98 14.86 -12.32 -5.52
C ARG A 98 13.52 -12.98 -5.21
N ARG A 99 13.49 -14.31 -5.08
CA ARG A 99 12.26 -15.07 -4.77
C ARG A 99 11.66 -14.62 -3.45
N ASP A 100 12.47 -14.48 -2.42
CA ASP A 100 12.02 -14.06 -1.08
C ASP A 100 11.49 -12.61 -1.07
N ILE A 101 12.13 -11.69 -1.81
CA ILE A 101 11.63 -10.31 -1.95
C ILE A 101 10.28 -10.28 -2.69
N LEU A 102 10.13 -11.03 -3.79
CA LEU A 102 8.87 -11.12 -4.52
C LEU A 102 7.75 -11.73 -3.67
N GLN A 103 8.06 -12.77 -2.89
CA GLN A 103 7.12 -13.32 -1.90
C GLN A 103 6.71 -12.28 -0.85
N GLY A 104 7.66 -11.46 -0.38
CA GLY A 104 7.37 -10.35 0.54
C GLY A 104 6.40 -9.34 -0.05
N PHE A 105 6.61 -8.90 -1.30
CA PHE A 105 5.66 -8.03 -1.99
C PHE A 105 4.30 -8.67 -2.15
N ALA A 106 4.23 -9.95 -2.53
CA ALA A 106 2.95 -10.66 -2.65
C ALA A 106 2.16 -10.67 -1.33
N ILE A 107 2.83 -10.92 -0.20
CA ILE A 107 2.21 -10.86 1.13
C ILE A 107 1.67 -9.44 1.39
N ILE A 108 2.47 -8.40 1.16
CA ILE A 108 2.06 -7.01 1.35
C ILE A 108 0.82 -6.68 0.52
N PHE A 109 0.80 -7.07 -0.77
CA PHE A 109 -0.34 -6.86 -1.65
C PHE A 109 -1.60 -7.58 -1.17
N CYS A 110 -1.49 -8.85 -0.77
CA CYS A 110 -2.64 -9.60 -0.26
C CYS A 110 -3.25 -8.95 0.98
N PHE A 111 -2.41 -8.47 1.90
CA PHE A 111 -2.89 -7.77 3.09
C PHE A 111 -3.48 -6.40 2.75
N ALA A 112 -2.87 -5.62 1.85
CA ALA A 112 -3.40 -4.32 1.43
C ALA A 112 -4.77 -4.46 0.74
N ILE A 113 -4.89 -5.37 -0.23
CA ILE A 113 -6.15 -5.67 -0.94
C ILE A 113 -7.19 -6.21 0.04
N GLY A 114 -6.82 -7.21 0.86
CA GLY A 114 -7.73 -7.81 1.83
C GLY A 114 -8.26 -6.78 2.83
N ALA A 115 -7.38 -5.93 3.38
CA ALA A 115 -7.79 -4.88 4.30
C ALA A 115 -8.63 -3.79 3.61
N GLY A 116 -8.32 -3.42 2.37
CA GLY A 116 -9.13 -2.47 1.60
C GLY A 116 -10.55 -3.00 1.35
N ILE A 117 -10.69 -4.28 0.97
CA ILE A 117 -11.99 -4.94 0.79
C ILE A 117 -12.75 -4.98 2.13
N LEU A 118 -12.11 -5.43 3.21
CA LEU A 118 -12.71 -5.48 4.53
C LEU A 118 -13.11 -4.09 5.04
N GLY A 119 -12.31 -3.07 4.76
CA GLY A 119 -12.61 -1.67 5.04
C GLY A 119 -13.82 -1.17 4.27
N GLY A 120 -13.96 -1.56 3.00
CA GLY A 120 -15.15 -1.26 2.20
C GLY A 120 -16.41 -1.92 2.74
N VAL A 121 -16.33 -3.20 3.13
CA VAL A 121 -17.44 -3.92 3.76
C VAL A 121 -17.80 -3.29 5.11
N ALA A 122 -16.81 -3.03 5.97
CA ALA A 122 -17.03 -2.40 7.27
C ALA A 122 -17.64 -0.99 7.13
N GLY A 123 -17.14 -0.19 6.18
CA GLY A 123 -17.71 1.12 5.86
C GLY A 123 -19.15 1.02 5.39
N TYR A 124 -19.45 0.09 4.47
CA TYR A 124 -20.82 -0.12 4.01
C TYR A 124 -21.76 -0.51 5.15
N LEU A 125 -21.35 -1.45 6.01
CA LEU A 125 -22.14 -1.86 7.18
C LEU A 125 -22.37 -0.70 8.14
N ASN A 126 -21.32 0.05 8.49
CA ASN A 126 -21.43 1.17 9.42
C ASN A 126 -22.36 2.28 8.89
N TYR A 127 -22.20 2.70 7.63
CA TYR A 127 -22.91 3.87 7.12
C TYR A 127 -24.29 3.56 6.50
N TYR A 128 -24.53 2.34 6.00
CA TYR A 128 -25.82 1.97 5.39
C TYR A 128 -26.66 1.02 6.24
N VAL A 129 -26.05 0.17 7.09
CA VAL A 129 -26.80 -0.81 7.90
C VAL A 129 -26.99 -0.34 9.33
N PHE A 130 -25.92 0.14 9.97
CA PHE A 130 -25.96 0.61 11.36
C PHE A 130 -26.25 2.12 11.49
N ASP A 131 -26.27 2.84 10.36
CA ASP A 131 -26.52 4.29 10.26
C ASP A 131 -25.69 5.13 11.25
N SER A 132 -24.42 4.74 11.45
CA SER A 132 -23.53 5.49 12.32
C SER A 132 -23.29 6.89 11.75
N GLN A 133 -23.60 7.94 12.51
CA GLN A 133 -23.39 9.34 12.11
C GLN A 133 -21.99 9.88 12.41
N GLU A 134 -21.00 9.00 12.56
CA GLU A 134 -19.60 9.43 12.68
C GLU A 134 -19.03 9.78 11.30
N PHE A 135 -19.38 10.97 10.83
CA PHE A 135 -18.79 11.58 9.66
C PHE A 135 -17.78 12.62 10.14
N LEU A 136 -16.51 12.50 9.72
CA LEU A 136 -15.40 13.37 10.12
C LEU A 136 -15.59 14.82 9.60
N ASP A 137 -16.54 15.57 10.18
CA ASP A 137 -16.93 16.95 9.83
C ASP A 137 -17.36 17.20 8.37
N PHE A 138 -17.35 16.18 7.51
CA PHE A 138 -17.74 16.27 6.10
C PHE A 138 -19.23 16.51 5.88
N GLU A 139 -20.06 16.45 6.93
CA GLU A 139 -21.49 16.80 6.90
C GLU A 139 -21.75 18.24 6.46
N ARG A 140 -20.76 19.12 6.64
CA ARG A 140 -20.84 20.52 6.19
C ARG A 140 -20.73 20.68 4.68
N GLN A 141 -20.13 19.70 4.00
CA GLN A 141 -19.84 19.73 2.56
C GLN A 141 -20.70 18.75 1.76
N PHE A 142 -21.06 17.61 2.35
CA PHE A 142 -21.88 16.59 1.71
C PHE A 142 -23.04 16.17 2.60
N SER A 143 -24.14 15.77 1.97
CA SER A 143 -25.31 15.23 2.68
C SER A 143 -25.79 13.94 2.04
N GLY A 144 -26.54 13.15 2.83
CA GLY A 144 -27.22 11.95 2.36
C GLY A 144 -26.27 10.87 1.81
N THR A 145 -26.57 10.37 0.62
CA THR A 145 -25.86 9.22 0.02
C THR A 145 -24.44 9.55 -0.43
N THR A 146 -24.18 10.79 -0.82
CA THR A 146 -22.85 11.26 -1.23
C THR A 146 -21.86 11.21 -0.07
N LEU A 147 -22.28 11.69 1.11
CA LEU A 147 -21.47 11.65 2.31
C LEU A 147 -21.12 10.21 2.71
N LYS A 148 -22.10 9.29 2.64
CA LYS A 148 -21.88 7.87 2.95
C LYS A 148 -20.88 7.22 1.99
N ARG A 149 -21.01 7.46 0.68
CA ARG A 149 -20.07 6.93 -0.33
C ARG A 149 -18.65 7.48 -0.15
N PHE A 150 -18.54 8.78 0.13
CA PHE A 150 -17.28 9.43 0.45
C PHE A 150 -16.60 8.76 1.66
N ALA A 151 -17.35 8.58 2.75
CA ALA A 151 -16.84 7.96 3.97
C ALA A 151 -16.39 6.50 3.74
N ILE A 152 -17.15 5.72 2.96
CA ILE A 152 -16.77 4.35 2.58
C ILE A 152 -15.43 4.33 1.84
N VAL A 153 -15.25 5.20 0.83
CA VAL A 153 -13.98 5.26 0.10
C VAL A 153 -12.83 5.67 1.02
N GLY A 154 -13.05 6.62 1.93
CA GLY A 154 -12.08 6.97 2.98
C GLY A 154 -11.68 5.77 3.83
N THR A 155 -12.63 4.95 4.28
CA THR A 155 -12.36 3.73 5.05
C THR A 155 -11.59 2.70 4.22
N ILE A 156 -11.95 2.49 2.95
CA ILE A 156 -11.20 1.60 2.03
C ILE A 156 -9.73 2.00 1.97
N HIS A 157 -9.46 3.29 1.72
CA HIS A 157 -8.10 3.82 1.60
C HIS A 157 -7.30 3.62 2.90
N ASN A 158 -7.87 4.04 4.04
CA ASN A 158 -7.21 3.94 5.34
C ASN A 158 -6.93 2.47 5.73
N SER A 159 -7.90 1.59 5.54
CA SER A 159 -7.72 0.15 5.78
C SER A 159 -6.68 -0.45 4.84
N GLY A 160 -6.64 -0.04 3.57
CA GLY A 160 -5.61 -0.45 2.61
C GLY A 160 -4.20 -0.08 3.06
N TYR A 161 -3.97 1.16 3.54
CA TYR A 161 -2.67 1.57 4.10
C TYR A 161 -2.31 0.77 5.36
N ALA A 162 -3.26 0.56 6.27
CA ALA A 162 -3.05 -0.25 7.47
C ALA A 162 -2.70 -1.70 7.11
N GLY A 163 -3.41 -2.28 6.13
CA GLY A 163 -3.13 -3.60 5.58
C GLY A 163 -1.74 -3.69 4.97
N GLY A 164 -1.32 -2.69 4.18
CA GLY A 164 0.04 -2.63 3.63
C GLY A 164 1.11 -2.64 4.71
N LEU A 165 0.92 -1.88 5.80
CA LEU A 165 1.85 -1.85 6.93
C LEU A 165 1.89 -3.20 7.67
N VAL A 166 0.74 -3.78 7.99
CA VAL A 166 0.65 -5.11 8.63
C VAL A 166 1.30 -6.17 7.73
N GLY A 167 1.02 -6.13 6.43
CA GLY A 167 1.61 -7.02 5.44
C GLY A 167 3.13 -6.91 5.40
N LEU A 168 3.69 -5.71 5.53
CA LEU A 168 5.15 -5.51 5.60
C LEU A 168 5.74 -6.14 6.86
N ILE A 169 5.10 -5.94 8.02
CA ILE A 169 5.52 -6.54 9.29
C ILE A 169 5.51 -8.08 9.19
N VAL A 170 4.41 -8.65 8.65
CA VAL A 170 4.26 -10.10 8.46
C VAL A 170 5.30 -10.63 7.47
N ALA A 171 5.51 -9.97 6.34
CA ALA A 171 6.52 -10.35 5.35
C ALA A 171 7.92 -10.37 5.96
N VAL A 172 8.30 -9.31 6.69
CA VAL A 172 9.58 -9.23 7.41
C VAL A 172 9.72 -10.37 8.42
N PHE A 173 8.69 -10.65 9.20
CA PHE A 173 8.72 -11.73 10.20
C PHE A 173 8.90 -13.11 9.55
N LEU A 174 8.09 -13.43 8.53
CA LEU A 174 8.12 -14.72 7.84
C LEU A 174 9.46 -14.94 7.12
N LEU A 175 9.99 -13.90 6.45
CA LEU A 175 11.29 -13.99 5.79
C LEU A 175 12.43 -14.19 6.78
N LYS A 176 12.41 -13.52 7.95
CA LYS A 176 13.39 -13.76 9.01
C LYS A 176 13.34 -15.19 9.52
N ARG A 177 12.15 -15.73 9.77
CA ARG A 177 11.97 -17.12 10.23
C ARG A 177 12.51 -18.12 9.20
N LYS A 178 12.19 -17.92 7.92
CA LYS A 178 12.67 -18.75 6.81
C LYS A 178 14.20 -18.73 6.69
N MET A 179 14.82 -17.57 6.88
CA MET A 179 16.29 -17.44 6.87
C MET A 179 16.94 -18.18 8.03
N LYS A 180 16.37 -18.08 9.25
CA LYS A 180 16.88 -18.78 10.43
C LYS A 180 16.84 -20.31 10.25
N GLN A 181 15.75 -20.83 9.67
CA GLN A 181 15.61 -22.26 9.40
C GLN A 181 16.66 -22.77 8.39
N ARG A 182 16.89 -22.03 7.30
CA ARG A 182 17.92 -22.41 6.32
C ARG A 182 19.33 -22.45 6.90
N LEU A 183 19.66 -21.56 7.83
CA LEU A 183 20.96 -21.59 8.51
C LEU A 183 21.10 -22.84 9.38
N SER A 184 20.06 -23.19 10.15
CA SER A 184 20.08 -24.41 10.97
C SER A 184 20.13 -25.70 10.16
N ASP A 185 19.62 -25.70 8.92
CA ASP A 185 19.67 -26.87 8.03
C ASP A 185 21.04 -27.06 7.38
N VAL A 186 21.85 -25.99 7.26
CA VAL A 186 23.23 -26.06 6.73
C VAL A 186 24.23 -26.48 7.82
N GLU A 187 23.93 -26.20 9.09
CA GLU A 187 24.77 -26.57 10.24
C GLU A 187 24.58 -28.02 10.71
N ARG A 188 23.60 -28.75 10.16
CA ARG A 188 23.36 -30.18 10.40
C ARG A 188 23.95 -31.04 9.29
#